data_AF-A0A852WAW0-F1
#
_entry.id   AF-A0A852WAW0-F1
#
_cell.length_a   1.000
_cell.length_b   1.000
_cell.length_c   1.000
_cell.angle_alpha   90.00
_cell.angle_beta   90.00
_cell.angle_gamma   90.00
#
_symmetry.space_group_name_H-M   'P 1'
#
loop_
_entity.id
_entity.type
_entity.pdbx_description
1 polymer ?
#
loop_
_entity_poly.entity_id
_entity_poly.type
_entity_poly.pdbx_seq_one_letter_code
_entity_poly.pdbx_strand_id
1 'polypeptide(L)'
;MPLRIPAVVLPGRDRPATPPVVVPAPPERGVSDAPQVPDGPHRPGSAGEHTLQAEVGSSARAGRFYDDQLRDRLLPRMIEFVGRMEMAFVATSDAHGECDSSLRAGPPGFLHVLDPYTLAYPEYRGNGVYASLGNLVENPHVGMLMVDFTESLIGLHVNGRARIMDDDAFRTTYPGHARDHAAGRRAERWVVVDVEEAYIHCRKHIPRMERVTQRRAWGTDDPARKGGDFFGAKGTEPRVPRPSRRRFPSTTHLGAGASRTLRRRPHGR
;
A
#
# COMPACT_ATOMS: atom_id res chain seq x y z
N MET A 1 -60.29 -26.76 -19.21
CA MET A 1 -59.65 -27.46 -18.08
C MET A 1 -58.30 -27.98 -18.54
N PRO A 2 -57.15 -27.47 -18.07
CA PRO A 2 -55.87 -28.12 -18.32
C PRO A 2 -55.54 -29.10 -17.18
N LEU A 3 -55.15 -30.32 -17.56
CA LEU A 3 -54.73 -31.40 -16.68
C LEU A 3 -53.47 -31.01 -15.89
N ARG A 4 -53.58 -31.00 -14.56
CA ARG A 4 -52.43 -30.86 -13.63
C ARG A 4 -51.68 -32.19 -13.55
N ILE A 5 -50.42 -32.19 -13.96
CA ILE A 5 -49.46 -33.26 -13.67
C ILE A 5 -49.02 -33.09 -12.20
N PRO A 6 -49.04 -34.13 -11.35
CA PRO A 6 -48.56 -34.01 -9.98
C PRO A 6 -47.03 -33.89 -9.94
N ALA A 7 -46.53 -32.91 -9.19
CA ALA A 7 -45.11 -32.76 -8.92
C ALA A 7 -44.60 -33.94 -8.08
N VAL A 8 -43.55 -34.61 -8.56
CA VAL A 8 -42.82 -35.63 -7.80
C VAL A 8 -42.04 -34.93 -6.70
N VAL A 9 -42.42 -35.17 -5.45
CA VAL A 9 -41.66 -34.75 -4.26
C VAL A 9 -40.51 -35.73 -4.08
N LEU A 10 -39.29 -35.30 -4.39
CA LEU A 10 -38.08 -36.04 -4.06
C LEU A 10 -37.79 -35.88 -2.55
N PRO A 11 -37.48 -36.96 -1.81
CA PRO A 11 -37.10 -36.85 -0.40
C PRO A 11 -35.82 -36.02 -0.25
N GLY A 12 -35.84 -35.11 0.73
CA GLY A 12 -34.73 -34.23 1.06
C GLY A 12 -33.46 -35.04 1.36
N ARG A 13 -32.37 -34.72 0.66
CA ARG A 13 -31.04 -35.14 1.08
C ARG A 13 -30.65 -34.29 2.28
N ASP A 14 -30.72 -34.87 3.47
CA ASP A 14 -30.06 -34.32 4.65
C ASP A 14 -28.56 -34.15 4.31
N ARG A 15 -28.11 -32.90 4.27
CA ARG A 15 -26.67 -32.61 4.28
C ARG A 15 -26.17 -32.98 5.67
N PRO A 16 -25.15 -33.84 5.81
CA PRO A 16 -24.51 -34.01 7.11
C PRO A 16 -23.95 -32.67 7.57
N ALA A 17 -24.22 -32.30 8.82
CA ALA A 17 -23.64 -31.12 9.44
C ALA A 17 -22.12 -31.30 9.49
N THR A 18 -21.38 -30.41 8.81
CA THR A 18 -19.92 -30.33 8.93
C THR A 18 -19.60 -29.94 10.37
N PRO A 19 -18.81 -30.72 11.13
CA PRO A 19 -18.37 -30.30 12.44
C PRO A 19 -17.52 -29.03 12.33
N PRO A 20 -17.52 -28.14 13.34
CA PRO A 20 -16.66 -26.96 13.32
C PRO A 20 -15.21 -27.41 13.18
N VAL A 21 -14.52 -26.87 12.16
CA VAL A 21 -13.09 -27.04 11.99
C VAL A 21 -12.43 -26.31 13.15
N VAL A 22 -11.99 -27.06 14.17
CA VAL A 22 -11.07 -26.55 15.18
C VAL A 22 -9.74 -26.36 14.48
N VAL A 23 -9.43 -25.11 14.13
CA VAL A 23 -8.08 -24.73 13.69
C VAL A 23 -7.17 -24.92 14.90
N PRO A 24 -6.18 -25.82 14.86
CA PRO A 24 -5.24 -25.96 15.96
C PRO A 24 -4.52 -24.62 16.16
N ALA A 25 -4.40 -24.20 17.42
CA ALA A 25 -3.58 -23.05 17.77
C ALA A 25 -2.18 -23.22 17.16
N PRO A 26 -1.57 -22.14 16.62
CA PRO A 26 -0.21 -22.21 16.14
C PRO A 26 0.70 -22.74 17.26
N PRO A 27 1.67 -23.62 16.98
CA PRO A 27 2.66 -23.98 17.98
C PRO A 27 3.33 -22.70 18.48
N GLU A 28 3.47 -22.56 19.80
CA GLU A 28 4.24 -21.48 20.40
C GLU A 28 5.64 -21.48 19.77
N ARG A 29 5.87 -20.54 18.85
CA ARG A 29 7.19 -20.34 18.26
C ARG A 29 8.06 -19.77 19.36
N GLY A 30 9.01 -20.60 19.81
CA GLY A 30 10.10 -20.19 20.67
C GLY A 30 10.72 -18.89 20.17
N VAL A 31 11.10 -18.06 21.13
CA VAL A 31 11.75 -16.76 20.98
C VAL A 31 12.64 -16.75 19.73
N SER A 32 12.20 -16.02 18.71
CA SER A 32 12.98 -15.79 17.50
C SER A 32 14.25 -15.04 17.88
N ASP A 33 15.41 -15.51 17.42
CA ASP A 33 16.69 -14.78 17.34
C ASP A 33 16.61 -13.58 16.36
N ALA A 34 15.46 -12.90 16.29
CA ALA A 34 15.37 -11.61 15.65
C ALA A 34 16.35 -10.69 16.38
N PRO A 35 17.26 -10.00 15.65
CA PRO A 35 18.20 -9.09 16.30
C PRO A 35 17.40 -8.09 17.13
N GLN A 36 17.62 -8.13 18.44
CA GLN A 36 16.99 -7.19 19.36
C GLN A 36 17.37 -5.78 18.91
N VAL A 37 16.36 -5.00 18.55
CA VAL A 37 16.55 -3.58 18.20
C VAL A 37 17.08 -2.90 19.46
N PRO A 38 18.25 -2.24 19.40
CA PRO A 38 18.81 -1.61 20.60
C PRO A 38 17.85 -0.54 21.14
N ASP A 39 17.66 -0.48 22.45
CA ASP A 39 16.85 0.50 23.21
C ASP A 39 17.43 1.95 23.18
N GLY A 40 18.03 2.35 22.07
CA GLY A 40 18.43 3.73 21.79
C GLY A 40 17.30 4.51 21.12
N PRO A 41 17.34 5.86 21.14
CA PRO A 41 16.39 6.66 20.37
C PRO A 41 16.45 6.23 18.89
N HIS A 42 15.33 5.72 18.37
CA HIS A 42 15.22 5.27 16.99
C HIS A 42 15.47 6.45 16.06
N ARG A 43 16.62 6.45 15.37
CA ARG A 43 16.93 7.46 14.37
C ARG A 43 16.07 7.20 13.12
N PRO A 44 15.36 8.20 12.56
CA PRO A 44 14.58 8.02 11.34
C PRO A 44 15.44 7.58 10.16
N GLY A 45 14.87 6.76 9.29
CA GLY A 45 15.55 6.18 8.12
C GLY A 45 16.21 4.82 8.37
N SER A 46 16.55 4.12 7.30
CA SER A 46 17.16 2.79 7.37
C SER A 46 18.67 2.81 7.68
N ALA A 47 19.20 1.71 8.21
CA ALA A 47 20.65 1.54 8.40
C ALA A 47 21.45 1.73 7.08
N GLY A 48 20.86 1.31 5.95
CA GLY A 48 21.43 1.50 4.62
C GLY A 48 21.51 2.96 4.21
N GLU A 49 20.47 3.75 4.49
CA GLU A 49 20.49 5.20 4.27
C GLU A 49 21.61 5.86 5.07
N HIS A 50 21.76 5.52 6.36
CA HIS A 50 22.79 6.11 7.19
C HIS A 50 24.21 5.74 6.75
N THR A 51 24.41 4.51 6.30
CA THR A 51 25.67 4.06 5.71
C THR A 51 26.00 4.91 4.49
N LEU A 52 25.06 5.04 3.54
CA LEU A 52 25.27 5.82 2.33
C LEU A 52 25.46 7.32 2.63
N GLN A 53 24.70 7.87 3.59
CA GLN A 53 24.81 9.26 4.01
C GLN A 53 26.22 9.58 4.52
N ALA A 54 26.80 8.70 5.33
CA ALA A 54 28.17 8.85 5.82
C ALA A 54 29.18 8.78 4.67
N GLU A 55 29.03 7.82 3.75
CA GLU A 55 29.93 7.64 2.62
C GLU A 55 29.99 8.84 1.67
N VAL A 56 28.85 9.47 1.42
CA VAL A 56 28.76 10.64 0.51
C VAL A 56 28.87 11.97 1.27
N GLY A 57 29.13 11.95 2.58
CA GLY A 57 29.29 13.16 3.41
C GLY A 57 28.01 13.99 3.56
N SER A 58 26.84 13.36 3.52
CA SER A 58 25.54 14.04 3.57
C SER A 58 24.80 13.93 4.90
N SER A 59 25.38 13.27 5.91
CA SER A 59 24.73 13.03 7.21
C SER A 59 24.17 14.30 7.86
N ALA A 60 24.90 15.42 7.84
CA ALA A 60 24.42 16.68 8.41
C ALA A 60 23.22 17.28 7.65
N ARG A 61 23.17 17.08 6.32
CA ARG A 61 22.04 17.51 5.48
C ARG A 61 20.82 16.62 5.72
N ALA A 62 21.02 15.31 5.89
CA ALA A 62 19.96 14.38 6.26
C ALA A 62 19.41 14.68 7.66
N GLY A 63 20.28 14.96 8.63
CA GLY A 63 19.88 15.36 9.99
C GLY A 63 18.91 16.54 9.99
N ARG A 64 19.27 17.64 9.30
CA ARG A 64 18.35 18.79 9.15
C ARG A 64 17.01 18.42 8.52
N PHE A 65 16.99 17.50 7.55
CA PHE A 65 15.72 17.05 6.98
C PHE A 65 14.86 16.31 8.02
N TYR A 66 15.47 15.41 8.79
CA TYR A 66 14.76 14.70 9.86
C TYR A 66 14.22 15.66 10.92
N ASP A 67 15.04 16.64 11.34
CA ASP A 67 14.66 17.62 12.36
C ASP A 67 13.59 18.61 11.88
N ASP A 68 13.71 19.09 10.63
CA ASP A 68 12.89 20.20 10.13
C ASP A 68 11.64 19.75 9.37
N GLN A 69 11.67 18.58 8.72
CA GLN A 69 10.65 18.18 7.73
C GLN A 69 9.94 16.86 8.05
N LEU A 70 10.56 15.96 8.80
CA LEU A 70 9.97 14.67 9.17
C LEU A 70 9.20 14.79 10.49
N ARG A 71 7.97 14.28 10.50
CA ARG A 71 7.10 14.26 11.67
C ARG A 71 6.60 12.85 11.91
N ASP A 72 6.37 12.52 13.17
CA ASP A 72 5.75 11.29 13.67
C ASP A 72 4.21 11.33 13.62
N ARG A 73 3.65 12.36 12.97
CA ARG A 73 2.21 12.63 12.89
C ARG A 73 1.90 13.58 11.75
N LEU A 74 0.63 13.63 11.37
CA LEU A 74 0.08 14.62 10.46
C LEU A 74 -0.08 15.97 11.15
N LEU A 75 0.55 17.00 10.60
CA LEU A 75 0.33 18.38 11.01
C LEU A 75 -0.99 18.92 10.43
N PRO A 76 -1.58 20.00 10.96
CA PRO A 76 -2.85 20.55 10.46
C PRO A 76 -2.87 20.77 8.93
N ARG A 77 -1.81 21.34 8.35
CA ARG A 77 -1.71 21.50 6.88
C ARG A 77 -1.57 20.17 6.12
N MET A 78 -0.98 19.15 6.74
CA MET A 78 -0.93 17.81 6.15
C MET A 78 -2.33 17.18 6.14
N ILE A 79 -3.10 17.35 7.22
CA ILE A 79 -4.50 16.90 7.32
C ILE A 79 -5.36 17.57 6.24
N GLU A 80 -5.27 18.89 6.10
CA GLU A 80 -5.94 19.64 5.02
C GLU A 80 -5.52 19.12 3.64
N PHE A 81 -4.23 18.88 3.44
CA PHE A 81 -3.69 18.36 2.19
C PHE A 81 -4.27 16.97 1.88
N VAL A 82 -4.24 16.04 2.83
CA VAL A 82 -4.83 14.68 2.70
C VAL A 82 -6.31 14.78 2.33
N GLY A 83 -7.07 15.64 3.03
CA GLY A 83 -8.51 15.78 2.83
C GLY A 83 -8.92 16.22 1.42
N ARG A 84 -8.07 16.97 0.71
CA ARG A 84 -8.35 17.38 -0.69
C ARG A 84 -7.81 16.42 -1.75
N MET A 85 -7.03 15.41 -1.36
CA MET A 85 -6.46 14.47 -2.32
C MET A 85 -7.54 13.57 -2.93
N GLU A 86 -7.39 13.30 -4.21
CA GLU A 86 -8.22 12.36 -4.96
C GLU A 86 -7.45 11.11 -5.39
N MET A 87 -6.17 11.05 -5.07
CA MET A 87 -5.29 9.94 -5.38
C MET A 87 -4.20 9.75 -4.33
N ALA A 88 -3.84 8.49 -4.09
CA ALA A 88 -2.67 8.08 -3.34
C ALA A 88 -2.03 6.87 -4.02
N PHE A 89 -0.70 6.83 -4.03
CA PHE A 89 0.06 5.64 -4.39
C PHE A 89 0.40 4.89 -3.11
N VAL A 90 0.02 3.62 -3.02
CA VAL A 90 0.24 2.77 -1.85
C VAL A 90 1.27 1.71 -2.22
N ALA A 91 2.40 1.74 -1.52
CA ALA A 91 3.49 0.79 -1.63
C ALA A 91 3.46 -0.17 -0.44
N THR A 92 3.57 -1.46 -0.73
CA THR A 92 3.58 -2.57 0.23
C THR A 92 4.59 -3.61 -0.24
N SER A 93 5.05 -4.50 0.64
CA SER A 93 5.82 -5.68 0.23
C SER A 93 5.44 -6.88 1.07
N ASP A 94 5.56 -8.08 0.51
CA ASP A 94 5.41 -9.32 1.27
C ASP A 94 6.58 -9.51 2.27
N ALA A 95 6.55 -10.62 3.01
CA ALA A 95 7.61 -10.97 3.96
C ALA A 95 8.98 -11.26 3.29
N HIS A 96 9.01 -11.47 1.98
CA HIS A 96 10.22 -11.70 1.19
C HIS A 96 10.77 -10.42 0.55
N GLY A 97 10.08 -9.29 0.71
CA GLY A 97 10.44 -8.00 0.13
C GLY A 97 10.08 -7.88 -1.35
N GLU A 98 9.18 -8.73 -1.86
CA GLU A 98 8.58 -8.54 -3.18
C GLU A 98 7.53 -7.43 -3.08
N CYS A 99 7.70 -6.38 -3.87
CA CYS A 99 6.95 -5.14 -3.70
C CYS A 99 5.80 -4.99 -4.68
N ASP A 100 4.72 -4.36 -4.22
CA ASP A 100 3.63 -3.86 -5.04
C ASP A 100 3.43 -2.36 -4.79
N SER A 101 3.07 -1.63 -5.86
CA SER A 101 2.64 -0.23 -5.77
C SER A 101 1.36 -0.04 -6.58
N SER A 102 0.30 0.43 -5.91
CA SER A 102 -1.03 0.58 -6.51
C SER A 102 -1.58 1.98 -6.34
N LEU A 103 -2.31 2.46 -7.34
CA LEU A 103 -3.04 3.73 -7.30
C LEU A 103 -4.40 3.51 -6.61
N ARG A 104 -4.65 4.26 -5.54
CA ARG A 104 -5.97 4.41 -4.94
C ARG A 104 -6.51 5.76 -5.33
N ALA A 105 -7.74 5.79 -5.80
CA ALA A 105 -8.38 7.02 -6.27
C ALA A 105 -9.82 7.09 -5.79
N GLY A 106 -10.24 8.29 -5.45
CA GLY A 106 -11.57 8.62 -4.97
C GLY A 106 -11.82 10.12 -5.05
N PRO A 107 -13.04 10.60 -4.78
CA PRO A 107 -13.29 12.02 -4.61
C PRO A 107 -12.54 12.57 -3.39
N PRO A 108 -12.40 13.90 -3.24
CA PRO A 108 -11.82 14.50 -2.04
C PRO A 108 -12.51 13.97 -0.78
N GLY A 109 -11.70 13.63 0.23
CA GLY A 109 -12.16 13.01 1.47
C GLY A 109 -12.16 11.47 1.48
N PHE A 110 -11.83 10.79 0.37
CA PHE A 110 -11.74 9.32 0.37
C PHE A 110 -10.61 8.77 1.25
N LEU A 111 -9.59 9.58 1.54
CA LEU A 111 -8.60 9.32 2.58
C LEU A 111 -9.12 9.96 3.87
N HIS A 112 -9.45 9.11 4.84
CA HIS A 112 -10.01 9.54 6.10
C HIS A 112 -8.90 9.75 7.10
N VAL A 113 -8.71 11.01 7.52
CA VAL A 113 -7.91 11.30 8.71
C VAL A 113 -8.80 10.99 9.91
N LEU A 114 -8.45 9.96 10.68
CA LEU A 114 -9.20 9.58 11.88
C LEU A 114 -8.76 10.44 13.06
N ASP A 115 -7.45 10.68 13.15
CA ASP A 115 -6.79 11.60 14.06
C ASP A 115 -5.38 11.94 13.51
N PRO A 116 -4.57 12.80 14.17
CA PRO A 116 -3.24 13.17 13.67
C PRO A 116 -2.25 12.00 13.47
N TYR A 117 -2.50 10.84 14.07
CA TYR A 117 -1.64 9.67 14.02
C TYR A 117 -2.23 8.53 13.19
N THR A 118 -3.48 8.65 12.73
CA THR A 118 -4.14 7.54 12.04
C THR A 118 -4.90 8.00 10.79
N LEU A 119 -4.61 7.33 9.67
CA LEU A 119 -5.34 7.45 8.40
C LEU A 119 -6.13 6.18 8.12
N ALA A 120 -7.16 6.28 7.29
CA ALA A 120 -7.81 5.12 6.71
C ALA A 120 -8.23 5.36 5.27
N TYR A 121 -8.27 4.29 4.48
CA TYR A 121 -8.84 4.33 3.14
C TYR A 121 -9.69 3.08 2.86
N PRO A 122 -10.77 3.22 2.08
CA PRO A 122 -11.63 2.10 1.74
C PRO A 122 -11.02 1.25 0.62
N GLU A 123 -11.21 -0.07 0.75
CA GLU A 123 -10.99 -1.07 -0.28
C GLU A 123 -12.32 -1.48 -0.89
N TYR A 124 -12.43 -1.40 -2.20
CA TYR A 124 -13.61 -1.85 -2.93
C TYR A 124 -13.30 -3.11 -3.72
N ARG A 125 -14.37 -3.81 -4.15
CA ARG A 125 -14.27 -4.97 -5.03
C ARG A 125 -13.32 -4.70 -6.21
N GLY A 126 -12.21 -5.44 -6.24
CA GLY A 126 -11.17 -5.36 -7.26
C GLY A 126 -11.18 -6.55 -8.24
N ASN A 127 -10.03 -6.81 -8.85
CA ASN A 127 -9.79 -7.93 -9.76
C ASN A 127 -9.53 -9.28 -9.07
N GLY A 128 -9.58 -9.32 -7.73
CA GLY A 128 -9.36 -10.53 -6.93
C GLY A 128 -7.91 -10.93 -6.70
N VAL A 129 -6.92 -10.15 -7.16
CA VAL A 129 -5.50 -10.45 -6.94
C VAL A 129 -5.07 -10.16 -5.50
N TYR A 130 -5.69 -9.17 -4.86
CA TYR A 130 -5.40 -8.76 -3.48
C TYR A 130 -3.93 -8.42 -3.18
N ALA A 131 -3.14 -8.03 -4.18
CA ALA A 131 -1.69 -7.80 -4.05
C ALA A 131 -1.29 -7.00 -2.79
N SER A 132 -1.79 -5.77 -2.64
CA SER A 132 -1.48 -4.96 -1.45
C SER A 132 -2.02 -5.55 -0.15
N LEU A 133 -3.24 -6.12 -0.14
CA LEU A 133 -3.84 -6.65 1.08
C LEU A 133 -3.17 -7.96 1.54
N GLY A 134 -2.76 -8.81 0.61
CA GLY A 134 -1.97 -10.02 0.90
C GLY A 134 -0.63 -9.67 1.51
N ASN A 135 0.09 -8.70 0.92
CA ASN A 135 1.33 -8.17 1.49
C ASN A 135 1.13 -7.68 2.93
N LEU A 136 0.06 -6.91 3.19
CA LEU A 136 -0.23 -6.36 4.51
C LEU A 136 -0.59 -7.41 5.57
N VAL A 137 -1.08 -8.58 5.17
CA VAL A 137 -1.31 -9.71 6.10
C VAL A 137 0.01 -10.30 6.58
N GLU A 138 1.03 -10.34 5.72
CA GLU A 138 2.35 -10.91 6.04
C GLU A 138 3.31 -9.88 6.64
N ASN A 139 3.18 -8.62 6.21
CA ASN A 139 4.07 -7.53 6.55
C ASN A 139 3.26 -6.22 6.66
N PRO A 140 3.07 -5.68 7.88
CA PRO A 140 2.17 -4.54 8.08
C PRO A 140 2.77 -3.21 7.58
N HIS A 141 4.01 -3.16 7.10
CA HIS A 141 4.63 -1.92 6.67
C HIS A 141 4.00 -1.38 5.38
N VAL A 142 3.66 -0.08 5.39
CA VAL A 142 3.06 0.62 4.25
C VAL A 142 3.75 1.96 4.02
N GLY A 143 3.94 2.30 2.74
CA GLY A 143 4.31 3.64 2.29
C GLY A 143 3.21 4.23 1.44
N MET A 144 2.83 5.47 1.70
CA MET A 144 1.82 6.21 0.95
C MET A 144 2.42 7.49 0.39
N LEU A 145 2.18 7.75 -0.89
CA LEU A 145 2.55 9.00 -1.56
C LEU A 145 1.31 9.66 -2.16
N MET A 146 1.06 10.89 -1.73
CA MET A 146 0.05 11.77 -2.33
C MET A 146 0.76 12.93 -3.02
N VAL A 147 0.36 13.26 -4.24
CA VAL A 147 0.94 14.38 -5.00
C VAL A 147 -0.17 15.20 -5.61
N ASP A 148 -0.18 16.50 -5.31
CA ASP A 148 -1.04 17.46 -5.99
C ASP A 148 -0.35 17.92 -7.27
N PHE A 149 -0.84 17.47 -8.42
CA PHE A 149 -0.32 17.84 -9.73
C PHE A 149 -0.93 19.13 -10.30
N THR A 150 -1.84 19.79 -9.58
CA THR A 150 -2.70 20.84 -10.15
C THR A 150 -2.43 22.22 -9.53
N GLU A 151 -2.57 22.32 -8.20
CA GLU A 151 -2.57 23.60 -7.49
C GLU A 151 -1.22 23.90 -6.85
N SER A 152 -0.89 23.14 -5.80
CA SER A 152 0.28 23.36 -4.94
C SER A 152 1.57 22.74 -5.49
N LEU A 153 1.45 21.77 -6.41
CA LEU A 153 2.60 21.06 -6.99
C LEU A 153 3.49 20.44 -5.91
N ILE A 154 2.91 19.98 -4.81
CA ILE A 154 3.62 19.40 -3.67
C ILE A 154 3.07 18.01 -3.40
N GLY A 155 3.89 17.15 -2.79
CA GLY A 155 3.40 15.89 -2.28
C GLY A 155 3.68 15.71 -0.79
N LEU A 156 3.06 14.66 -0.26
CA LEU A 156 3.15 14.22 1.11
C LEU A 156 3.43 12.72 1.10
N HIS A 157 4.52 12.32 1.76
CA HIS A 157 4.78 10.94 2.13
C HIS A 157 4.18 10.67 3.49
N VAL A 158 3.57 9.50 3.64
CA VAL A 158 3.13 8.95 4.92
C VAL A 158 3.57 7.49 4.97
N ASN A 159 4.43 7.15 5.93
CA ASN A 159 4.87 5.78 6.17
C ASN A 159 4.36 5.31 7.53
N GLY A 160 4.14 4.01 7.67
CA GLY A 160 3.86 3.43 8.96
C GLY A 160 3.38 1.99 8.87
N ARG A 161 2.45 1.63 9.75
CA ARG A 161 1.91 0.27 9.87
C ARG A 161 0.43 0.26 9.55
N ALA A 162 0.01 -0.71 8.76
CA ALA A 162 -1.36 -0.87 8.36
C ALA A 162 -1.99 -2.13 8.96
N ARG A 163 -3.29 -2.02 9.25
CA ARG A 163 -4.16 -3.15 9.59
C ARG A 163 -5.40 -3.13 8.72
N ILE A 164 -5.91 -4.31 8.43
CA ILE A 164 -7.12 -4.49 7.62
C ILE A 164 -8.31 -4.67 8.57
N MET A 165 -9.40 -3.96 8.30
CA MET A 165 -10.66 -4.08 9.01
C MET A 165 -11.79 -4.40 8.04
N ASP A 166 -12.74 -5.21 8.46
CA ASP A 166 -14.02 -5.33 7.74
C ASP A 166 -14.85 -4.05 7.93
N ASP A 167 -15.75 -3.77 6.99
CA ASP A 167 -16.55 -2.53 6.97
C ASP A 167 -17.40 -2.33 8.25
N ASP A 168 -18.01 -3.39 8.78
CA ASP A 168 -18.82 -3.30 10.00
C ASP A 168 -17.97 -3.01 11.24
N ALA A 169 -16.80 -3.62 11.34
CA ALA A 169 -15.85 -3.34 12.43
C ALA A 169 -15.36 -1.88 12.34
N PHE A 170 -15.00 -1.41 11.15
CA PHE A 170 -14.56 -0.04 10.95
C PHE A 170 -15.64 0.98 11.32
N ARG A 171 -16.89 0.76 10.85
CA ARG A 171 -18.05 1.60 11.20
C ARG A 171 -18.32 1.67 12.70
N THR A 172 -18.12 0.55 13.39
CA THR A 172 -18.28 0.46 14.84
C THR A 172 -17.18 1.22 15.58
N THR A 173 -15.93 1.07 15.16
CA THR A 173 -14.77 1.71 15.82
C THR A 173 -14.68 3.20 15.53
N TYR A 174 -14.97 3.63 14.30
CA TYR A 174 -14.81 5.01 13.83
C TYR A 174 -16.15 5.58 13.32
N PRO A 175 -17.15 5.74 14.22
CA PRO A 175 -18.44 6.27 13.82
C PRO A 175 -18.26 7.67 13.23
N GLY A 176 -18.87 7.92 12.07
CA GLY A 176 -18.79 9.20 11.36
C GLY A 176 -17.73 9.27 10.25
N HIS A 177 -16.74 8.38 10.25
CA HIS A 177 -15.72 8.32 9.19
C HIS A 177 -16.08 7.35 8.06
N ALA A 178 -17.02 6.44 8.25
CA ALA A 178 -17.42 5.48 7.22
C ALA A 178 -18.43 6.04 6.19
N ARG A 179 -18.25 7.28 5.75
CA ARG A 179 -19.11 7.88 4.71
C ARG A 179 -18.60 7.43 3.35
N ASP A 180 -19.40 6.65 2.62
CA ASP A 180 -19.04 6.21 1.27
C ASP A 180 -19.11 7.41 0.31
N HIS A 181 -17.95 7.93 -0.10
CA HIS A 181 -17.90 9.06 -1.02
C HIS A 181 -18.18 8.66 -2.49
N ALA A 182 -18.11 7.37 -2.81
CA ALA A 182 -18.34 6.86 -4.15
C ALA A 182 -19.78 6.36 -4.33
N ALA A 183 -20.73 7.25 -4.66
CA ALA A 183 -22.05 6.95 -5.24
C ALA A 183 -22.66 5.57 -4.88
N GLY A 184 -22.91 5.30 -3.59
CA GLY A 184 -23.57 4.07 -3.13
C GLY A 184 -22.73 2.79 -3.12
N ARG A 185 -21.40 2.87 -3.30
CA ARG A 185 -20.47 1.74 -3.16
C ARG A 185 -20.08 1.58 -1.69
N ARG A 186 -20.39 0.42 -1.11
CA ARG A 186 -19.88 0.01 0.21
C ARG A 186 -18.45 -0.50 0.07
N ALA A 187 -17.57 -0.09 0.98
CA ALA A 187 -16.26 -0.71 1.11
C ALA A 187 -16.40 -2.21 1.43
N GLU A 188 -15.57 -3.05 0.82
CA GLU A 188 -15.45 -4.45 1.25
C GLU A 188 -14.59 -4.54 2.51
N ARG A 189 -13.54 -3.72 2.57
CA ARG A 189 -12.60 -3.64 3.71
C ARG A 189 -12.11 -2.20 3.87
N TRP A 190 -11.48 -1.93 5.00
CA TRP A 190 -10.76 -0.70 5.28
C TRP A 190 -9.32 -1.03 5.60
N VAL A 191 -8.40 -0.21 5.10
CA VAL A 191 -7.02 -0.22 5.56
C VAL A 191 -6.86 0.97 6.48
N VAL A 192 -6.48 0.70 7.73
CA VAL A 192 -6.19 1.71 8.75
C VAL A 192 -4.68 1.74 8.93
N VAL A 193 -4.10 2.93 8.84
CA VAL A 193 -2.66 3.18 8.85
C VAL A 193 -2.32 4.01 10.08
N ASP A 194 -1.52 3.43 10.97
CA ASP A 194 -0.84 4.14 12.04
C ASP A 194 0.39 4.84 11.45
N VAL A 195 0.42 6.16 11.54
CA VAL A 195 1.44 7.03 10.98
C VAL A 195 2.69 6.97 11.86
N GLU A 196 3.80 6.52 11.28
CA GLU A 196 5.13 6.55 11.91
C GLU A 196 5.96 7.71 11.37
N GLU A 197 5.81 8.05 10.09
CA GLU A 197 6.51 9.17 9.45
C GLU A 197 5.59 9.91 8.48
N ALA A 198 5.64 11.24 8.51
CA ALA A 198 4.99 12.13 7.56
C ALA A 198 5.96 13.24 7.15
N TYR A 199 6.22 13.38 5.85
CA TYR A 199 7.17 14.37 5.34
C TYR A 199 6.89 14.80 3.90
N ILE A 200 7.47 15.93 3.53
CA ILE A 200 7.24 16.59 2.25
C ILE A 200 7.87 15.85 1.06
N HIS A 201 7.14 15.78 -0.05
CA HIS A 201 7.69 15.59 -1.39
C HIS A 201 7.78 16.95 -2.08
N CYS A 202 9.01 17.43 -2.32
CA CYS A 202 9.23 18.80 -2.79
C CYS A 202 8.76 19.02 -4.25
N ARG A 203 8.36 20.26 -4.56
CA ARG A 203 7.76 20.64 -5.85
C ARG A 203 8.66 20.60 -7.07
N LYS A 204 9.98 20.42 -6.88
CA LYS A 204 11.01 20.76 -7.86
C LYS A 204 10.81 20.12 -9.23
N HIS A 205 10.23 18.92 -9.29
CA HIS A 205 10.03 18.17 -10.53
C HIS A 205 8.60 17.62 -10.67
N ILE A 206 7.63 18.16 -9.92
CA ILE A 206 6.23 17.75 -10.06
C ILE A 206 5.66 18.46 -11.30
N PRO A 207 5.24 17.72 -12.35
CA PRO A 207 4.63 18.35 -13.52
C PRO A 207 3.27 18.93 -13.15
N ARG A 208 2.92 20.04 -13.79
CA ARG A 208 1.56 20.58 -13.70
C ARG A 208 0.65 19.82 -14.67
N MET A 209 -0.48 19.34 -14.17
CA MET A 209 -1.53 18.67 -14.93
C MET A 209 -2.78 19.54 -14.96
N GLU A 210 -3.56 19.41 -16.04
CA GLU A 210 -4.88 20.03 -16.17
C GLU A 210 -5.97 18.96 -16.06
N ARG A 211 -7.02 19.28 -15.30
CA ARG A 211 -8.18 18.40 -15.18
C ARG A 211 -8.97 18.46 -16.49
N VAL A 212 -9.02 17.34 -17.20
CA VAL A 212 -9.85 17.19 -18.40
C VAL A 212 -11.09 16.40 -18.03
N THR A 213 -12.27 16.94 -18.34
CA THR A 213 -13.54 16.23 -18.18
C THR A 213 -13.55 15.02 -19.11
N GLN A 214 -13.50 13.82 -18.54
CA GLN A 214 -13.63 12.58 -19.29
C GLN A 214 -15.04 12.01 -19.13
N ARG A 215 -15.73 11.81 -20.27
CA ARG A 215 -16.99 11.04 -20.29
C ARG A 215 -16.66 9.56 -20.14
N ARG A 216 -16.70 9.06 -18.89
CA ARG A 216 -16.52 7.63 -18.61
C ARG A 216 -17.76 6.87 -19.06
N ALA A 217 -17.62 6.02 -20.08
CA ALA A 217 -18.68 5.11 -20.50
C ALA A 217 -18.79 3.95 -19.49
N TRP A 218 -19.51 4.18 -18.40
CA TRP A 218 -19.92 3.12 -17.49
C TRP A 218 -20.90 2.21 -18.24
N GLY A 219 -20.57 0.91 -18.37
CA GLY A 219 -21.47 -0.09 -18.97
C GLY A 219 -21.06 -0.66 -20.32
N THR A 220 -19.90 -0.31 -20.90
CA THR A 220 -19.37 -1.12 -22.01
C THR A 220 -18.64 -2.32 -21.42
N ASP A 221 -19.15 -3.53 -21.64
CA ASP A 221 -18.40 -4.78 -21.38
C ASP A 221 -17.24 -5.01 -22.36
N ASP A 222 -16.93 -4.01 -23.18
CA ASP A 222 -15.74 -3.93 -24.01
C ASP A 222 -14.47 -3.95 -23.14
N PRO A 223 -13.72 -5.07 -23.12
CA PRO A 223 -12.50 -5.21 -22.33
C PRO A 223 -11.38 -4.29 -22.80
N ALA A 224 -11.40 -3.87 -24.08
CA ALA A 224 -10.41 -2.95 -24.64
C ALA A 224 -10.58 -1.53 -24.08
N ARG A 225 -11.81 -1.08 -23.87
CA ARG A 225 -12.11 0.22 -23.23
C ARG A 225 -11.85 0.23 -21.72
N LYS A 226 -11.90 -0.94 -21.07
CA LYS A 226 -11.50 -1.11 -19.66
C LYS A 226 -9.98 -1.25 -19.50
N GLY A 227 -9.23 -1.33 -20.60
CA GLY A 227 -7.76 -1.48 -20.60
C GLY A 227 -7.26 -2.79 -20.03
N GLY A 228 -8.13 -3.80 -19.87
CA GLY A 228 -7.82 -5.05 -19.15
C GLY A 228 -6.72 -5.88 -19.82
N ASP A 229 -6.50 -5.66 -21.11
CA ASP A 229 -5.41 -6.25 -21.89
C ASP A 229 -4.66 -5.18 -22.71
N PHE A 230 -4.53 -3.96 -22.17
CA PHE A 230 -3.85 -2.87 -22.86
C PHE A 230 -2.43 -3.24 -23.31
N PHE A 231 -1.74 -4.06 -22.52
CA PHE A 231 -0.39 -4.54 -22.83
C PHE A 231 -0.34 -5.82 -23.67
N GLY A 232 -1.48 -6.34 -24.15
CA GLY A 232 -1.55 -7.53 -25.00
C GLY A 232 -1.00 -8.80 -24.34
N ALA A 233 -1.20 -8.95 -23.03
CA ALA A 233 -0.76 -10.12 -22.28
C ALA A 233 -1.64 -11.35 -22.59
N LYS A 234 -2.92 -11.15 -22.91
CA LYS A 234 -3.85 -12.25 -23.17
C LYS A 234 -3.42 -13.02 -24.43
N GLY A 235 -3.33 -14.34 -24.30
CA GLY A 235 -2.91 -15.22 -25.40
C GLY A 235 -1.40 -15.29 -25.61
N THR A 236 -0.60 -14.57 -24.83
CA THR A 236 0.86 -14.81 -24.76
C THR A 236 1.17 -16.10 -24.00
N GLU A 237 2.38 -16.62 -24.15
CA GLU A 237 2.82 -17.81 -23.44
C GLU A 237 2.65 -17.65 -21.91
N PRO A 238 2.15 -18.68 -21.21
CA PRO A 238 1.99 -18.61 -19.76
C PRO A 238 3.29 -18.25 -19.05
N ARG A 239 3.18 -17.51 -17.94
CA ARG A 239 4.32 -17.23 -17.07
C ARG A 239 4.95 -18.54 -16.60
N VAL A 240 6.15 -18.84 -17.09
CA VAL A 240 6.98 -19.94 -16.58
C VAL A 240 7.78 -19.40 -15.38
N PRO A 241 7.65 -19.98 -14.17
CA PRO A 241 8.49 -19.62 -13.03
C PRO A 241 9.96 -19.76 -13.43
N ARG A 242 10.71 -18.66 -13.37
CA ARG A 242 12.14 -18.69 -13.65
C ARG A 242 12.86 -19.27 -12.42
N PRO A 243 13.86 -20.15 -12.60
CA PRO A 243 14.73 -20.54 -11.49
C PRO A 243 15.38 -19.29 -10.90
N SER A 244 15.72 -19.34 -9.61
CA SER A 244 16.40 -18.24 -8.92
C SER A 244 17.66 -17.85 -9.69
N ARG A 245 17.62 -16.74 -10.45
CA ARG A 245 18.81 -16.21 -11.10
C ARG A 245 19.73 -15.66 -10.01
N ARG A 246 21.05 -15.62 -10.26
CA ARG A 246 21.93 -14.74 -9.50
C ARG A 246 21.34 -13.33 -9.58
N ARG A 247 20.70 -12.88 -8.50
CA ARG A 247 20.26 -11.49 -8.33
C ARG A 247 21.50 -10.60 -8.52
N PHE A 248 21.31 -9.34 -8.89
CA PHE A 248 22.41 -8.37 -8.81
C PHE A 248 23.07 -8.51 -7.43
N PRO A 249 24.41 -8.46 -7.33
CA PRO A 249 25.08 -8.59 -6.05
C PRO A 249 24.44 -7.60 -5.09
N SER A 250 23.89 -8.11 -3.99
CA SER A 250 23.17 -7.27 -3.06
C SER A 250 24.11 -6.18 -2.54
N THR A 251 23.68 -4.94 -2.61
CA THR A 251 24.39 -3.82 -1.98
C THR A 251 24.18 -3.78 -0.47
N THR A 252 23.42 -4.74 0.11
CA THR A 252 23.29 -4.91 1.57
C THR A 252 24.65 -5.07 2.26
N HIS A 253 25.67 -5.58 1.56
CA HIS A 253 27.04 -5.72 2.08
C HIS A 253 27.86 -4.41 2.09
N LEU A 254 27.32 -3.27 1.65
CA LEU A 254 28.04 -1.98 1.72
C LEU A 254 28.21 -1.44 3.15
N GLY A 255 27.79 -2.18 4.18
CA GLY A 255 28.20 -1.93 5.56
C GLY A 255 29.71 -2.12 5.75
N ALA A 256 30.33 -1.16 6.45
CA ALA A 256 31.74 -1.17 6.89
C ALA A 256 32.79 -1.39 5.78
N GLY A 257 32.99 -0.38 4.92
CA GLY A 257 34.30 -0.17 4.25
C GLY A 257 34.44 -0.63 2.79
N ALA A 258 33.39 -1.17 2.15
CA ALA A 258 33.47 -1.70 0.78
C ALA A 258 33.22 -0.68 -0.35
N SER A 259 32.83 0.58 -0.07
CA SER A 259 32.41 1.56 -1.09
C SER A 259 33.55 2.40 -1.72
N ARG A 260 34.83 2.08 -1.46
CA ARG A 260 35.96 2.71 -2.20
C ARG A 260 35.97 2.33 -3.69
N THR A 261 35.30 1.26 -4.09
CA THR A 261 35.26 0.75 -5.47
C THR A 261 34.30 1.53 -6.39
N LEU A 262 33.28 2.21 -5.85
CA LEU A 262 32.36 3.02 -6.67
C LEU A 262 32.95 4.37 -7.14
N ARG A 263 34.13 4.76 -6.62
CA ARG A 263 34.81 6.03 -6.98
C ARG A 263 35.85 5.93 -8.09
N ARG A 264 36.19 4.76 -8.61
CA ARG A 264 37.17 4.66 -9.72
C ARG A 264 36.49 4.91 -11.08
N ARG A 265 36.22 6.18 -11.40
CA ARG A 265 36.31 6.61 -12.80
C ARG A 265 37.80 6.79 -13.13
N PRO A 266 38.37 6.13 -14.15
CA PRO A 266 39.66 6.54 -14.66
C PRO A 266 39.44 7.86 -15.41
N HIS A 267 39.93 8.97 -14.84
CA HIS A 267 40.27 10.12 -15.66
C HIS A 267 41.49 9.72 -16.50
N GLY A 268 41.21 9.18 -17.68
CA GLY A 268 42.18 9.07 -18.77
C GLY A 268 42.47 10.46 -19.32
N ARG A 269 43.77 10.74 -19.45
CA ARG A 269 44.37 11.97 -19.96
C ARG A 269 44.02 12.24 -21.41
#